data_AF-A0A1L8WGU8-F1
#
_entry.id   AF-A0A1L8WGU8-F1
#
_cell.length_a   1.000
_cell.length_b   1.000
_cell.length_c   1.000
_cell.angle_alpha   90.00
_cell.angle_beta   90.00
_cell.angle_gamma   90.00
#
_symmetry.space_group_name_H-M   'P 1'
#
loop_
_entity.id
_entity.type
_entity.pdbx_description
1 polymer ?
#
loop_
_entity_poly.entity_id
_entity_poly.type
_entity_poly.pdbx_seq_one_letter_code
_entity_poly.pdbx_strand_id
1 'polypeptide(L)'
;MLKEKIQRYLENQTAFIDLTRLSEVFTANDLAEHFNVKRNTISNYLNQLNEEGVLVKINSRPAYYFHKAAFEYQFFALRKMYYATIKEILAEQPIFA
;
A
#
# COMPACT_ATOMS: atom_id res chain seq x y z
N MET A 1 14.52 -11.50 -4.90
CA MET A 1 13.50 -12.10 -5.80
C MET A 1 12.40 -11.08 -6.15
N LEU A 2 11.38 -11.41 -6.97
CA LEU A 2 10.35 -10.45 -7.43
C LEU A 2 9.58 -9.76 -6.28
N LYS A 3 9.23 -10.51 -5.23
CA LYS A 3 8.56 -9.99 -4.03
C LYS A 3 9.33 -8.83 -3.38
N GLU A 4 10.64 -8.97 -3.20
CA GLU A 4 11.50 -7.91 -2.65
C GLU A 4 11.53 -6.66 -3.57
N LYS A 5 11.48 -6.85 -4.89
CA LYS A 5 11.41 -5.72 -5.85
C LYS A 5 10.09 -4.96 -5.71
N ILE A 6 8.97 -5.67 -5.56
CA ILE A 6 7.65 -5.07 -5.32
C ILE A 6 7.65 -4.30 -4.01
N GLN A 7 8.17 -4.90 -2.93
CA GLN A 7 8.26 -4.24 -1.63
C GLN A 7 9.07 -2.94 -1.71
N ARG A 8 10.30 -2.98 -2.27
CA ARG A 8 11.15 -1.79 -2.42
C ARG A 8 10.53 -0.73 -3.31
N TYR A 9 9.85 -1.14 -4.39
CA TYR A 9 9.13 -0.20 -5.24
C TYR A 9 8.04 0.54 -4.45
N LEU A 10 7.20 -0.19 -3.72
CA LEU A 10 6.14 0.41 -2.93
C LEU A 10 6.68 1.24 -1.77
N GLU A 11 7.79 0.86 -1.14
CA GLU A 11 8.49 1.67 -0.14
C GLU A 11 8.83 3.06 -0.71
N ASN A 12 9.46 3.09 -1.89
CA ASN A 12 9.83 4.34 -2.56
C ASN A 12 8.61 5.15 -3.02
N GLN A 13 7.58 4.51 -3.59
CA GLN A 13 6.37 5.22 -4.00
C GLN A 13 5.59 5.79 -2.81
N THR A 14 5.61 5.09 -1.67
CA THR A 14 4.90 5.52 -0.45
C THR A 14 5.42 6.86 0.06
N ALA A 15 6.67 7.22 -0.23
CA ALA A 15 7.22 8.53 0.12
C ALA A 15 6.51 9.72 -0.55
N PHE A 16 5.71 9.47 -1.59
CA PHE A 16 4.96 10.49 -2.33
C PHE A 16 3.46 10.21 -2.33
N ILE A 17 2.98 9.38 -1.40
CA ILE A 17 1.56 9.02 -1.35
C ILE A 17 0.69 10.23 -1.03
N ASP A 18 -0.36 10.43 -1.83
CA ASP A 18 -1.40 11.43 -1.59
C ASP A 18 -2.67 10.72 -1.10
N LEU A 19 -2.98 10.89 0.19
CA LEU A 19 -4.18 10.31 0.80
C LEU A 19 -5.49 10.94 0.30
N THR A 20 -5.45 12.11 -0.32
CA THR A 20 -6.64 12.72 -0.93
C THR A 20 -6.93 12.16 -2.32
N ARG A 21 -5.89 11.67 -3.00
CA ARG A 21 -5.97 11.13 -4.36
C ARG A 21 -4.95 10.00 -4.55
N LEU A 22 -5.36 8.78 -4.21
CA LEU A 22 -4.51 7.61 -4.40
C LEU A 22 -4.18 7.39 -5.88
N SER A 23 -2.91 7.12 -6.15
CA SER A 23 -2.39 6.83 -7.48
C SER A 23 -2.49 5.35 -7.82
N GLU A 24 -2.76 5.03 -9.08
CA GLU A 24 -2.88 3.65 -9.58
C GLU A 24 -1.57 2.84 -9.41
N VAL A 25 -0.42 3.50 -9.20
CA VAL A 25 0.89 2.85 -8.94
C VAL A 25 0.91 1.93 -7.73
N PHE A 26 -0.06 2.09 -6.83
CA PHE A 26 -0.24 1.26 -5.65
C PHE A 26 -1.19 0.07 -5.90
N THR A 27 -1.61 -0.17 -7.14
CA THR A 27 -2.55 -1.24 -7.50
C THR A 27 -1.83 -2.42 -8.15
N ALA A 28 -2.44 -3.60 -8.04
CA ALA A 28 -1.90 -4.80 -8.65
C ALA A 28 -1.86 -4.76 -10.20
N ASN A 29 -2.68 -3.92 -10.84
CA ASN A 29 -2.71 -3.79 -12.30
C ASN A 29 -1.47 -3.02 -12.77
N ASP A 30 -1.22 -1.83 -12.21
CA ASP A 30 -0.09 -0.99 -12.61
C ASP A 30 1.25 -1.68 -12.32
N LEU A 31 1.37 -2.30 -11.15
CA LEU A 31 2.56 -3.10 -10.79
C LEU A 31 2.78 -4.29 -11.75
N ALA A 32 1.72 -4.89 -12.27
CA ALA A 32 1.82 -6.01 -13.22
C ALA A 32 2.40 -5.55 -14.56
N GLU A 33 1.96 -4.39 -15.04
CA GLU A 33 2.52 -3.74 -16.22
C GLU A 33 3.98 -3.34 -15.99
N HIS A 34 4.27 -2.67 -14.87
CA HIS A 34 5.62 -2.22 -14.52
C HIS A 34 6.64 -3.36 -14.45
N PHE A 35 6.29 -4.47 -13.80
CA PHE A 35 7.18 -5.62 -13.65
C PHE A 35 7.07 -6.64 -14.79
N ASN A 36 6.21 -6.40 -15.79
CA ASN A 36 5.92 -7.30 -16.91
C ASN A 36 5.58 -8.73 -16.45
N VAL A 37 4.62 -8.85 -15.53
CA VAL A 37 4.15 -10.11 -14.95
C VAL A 37 2.63 -10.11 -14.85
N LYS A 38 2.02 -11.29 -14.61
CA LYS A 38 0.56 -11.37 -14.47
C LYS A 38 0.08 -10.66 -13.21
N ARG A 39 -1.04 -9.94 -13.31
CA ARG A 39 -1.72 -9.30 -12.17
C ARG A 39 -2.00 -10.24 -11.00
N ASN A 40 -2.38 -11.49 -11.27
CA ASN A 40 -2.63 -12.45 -10.19
C ASN A 40 -1.34 -12.81 -9.43
N THR A 41 -0.20 -12.87 -10.12
CA THR A 41 1.11 -13.07 -9.48
C THR A 41 1.47 -11.89 -8.58
N ILE A 42 1.29 -10.66 -9.06
CA ILE A 42 1.47 -9.45 -8.24
C ILE A 42 0.53 -9.46 -7.03
N SER A 43 -0.77 -9.69 -7.25
CA SER A 43 -1.77 -9.70 -6.19
C SER A 43 -1.46 -10.73 -5.11
N ASN A 44 -0.91 -11.89 -5.48
CA ASN A 44 -0.47 -12.91 -4.53
C ASN A 44 0.69 -12.40 -3.67
N TYR A 45 1.71 -11.77 -4.28
CA TYR A 45 2.82 -11.20 -3.51
C TYR A 45 2.41 -10.01 -2.62
N LEU A 46 1.50 -9.17 -3.10
CA LEU A 46 0.96 -8.05 -2.31
C LEU A 46 0.19 -8.54 -1.08
N ASN A 47 -0.63 -9.59 -1.23
CA ASN A 47 -1.32 -10.19 -0.10
C ASN A 47 -0.34 -10.84 0.88
N GLN A 48 0.68 -11.58 0.41
CA GLN A 48 1.72 -12.14 1.29
C GLN A 48 2.43 -11.04 2.09
N LEU A 49 2.83 -9.95 1.44
CA LEU A 49 3.47 -8.82 2.13
C LEU A 49 2.53 -8.10 3.10
N ASN A 50 1.21 -8.11 2.84
CA ASN A 50 0.21 -7.57 3.76
C ASN A 50 0.01 -8.49 4.98
N GLU A 51 -0.03 -9.81 4.77
CA GLU A 51 -0.10 -10.82 5.83
C GLU A 51 1.16 -10.79 6.72
N GLU A 52 2.33 -10.50 6.14
CA GLU A 52 3.59 -10.28 6.85
C GLU A 52 3.67 -8.92 7.58
N GLY A 53 2.65 -8.06 7.44
CA GLY A 53 2.61 -6.74 8.08
C GLY A 53 3.52 -5.69 7.45
N VAL A 54 4.07 -5.96 6.27
CA VAL A 54 4.95 -5.03 5.54
C VAL A 54 4.15 -3.99 4.78
N LEU A 55 3.08 -4.41 4.12
CA LEU A 55 2.18 -3.54 3.37
C LEU A 55 0.87 -3.33 4.11
N VAL A 56 0.29 -2.15 3.96
CA VAL A 56 -1.12 -1.87 4.30
C VAL A 56 -1.96 -1.99 3.05
N LYS A 57 -3.14 -2.60 3.18
CA LYS A 57 -4.12 -2.78 2.11
C LYS A 57 -5.36 -1.92 2.34
N ILE A 58 -5.81 -1.25 1.28
CA ILE A 58 -7.13 -0.62 1.21
C ILE A 58 -8.00 -1.47 0.26
N ASN A 59 -9.06 -2.08 0.79
CA ASN A 59 -9.92 -2.99 0.05
C ASN A 59 -11.03 -2.28 -0.75
N SER A 60 -10.63 -1.24 -1.48
CA SER A 60 -11.47 -0.55 -2.47
C SER A 60 -11.44 -1.30 -3.82
N ARG A 61 -12.09 -0.71 -4.84
CA ARG A 61 -11.97 -1.17 -6.23
C ARG A 61 -11.42 -0.03 -7.10
N PRO A 62 -10.18 -0.12 -7.60
CA PRO A 62 -9.20 -1.20 -7.36
C PRO A 62 -8.71 -1.23 -5.90
N ALA A 63 -8.07 -2.33 -5.50
CA ALA A 63 -7.43 -2.45 -4.18
C ALA A 63 -6.02 -1.83 -4.23
N TYR A 64 -5.69 -1.07 -3.18
CA TYR A 64 -4.42 -0.34 -3.07
C TYR A 64 -3.55 -0.93 -1.98
N TYR A 65 -2.23 -0.88 -2.19
CA TYR A 65 -1.23 -1.39 -1.27
C TYR A 65 -0.08 -0.39 -1.14
N PHE A 66 0.30 -0.02 0.08
CA PHE A 66 1.43 0.88 0.34
C PHE A 66 2.26 0.38 1.53
N HIS A 67 3.50 0.85 1.64
CA HIS A 67 4.44 0.34 2.62
C HIS A 67 4.20 0.96 4.00
N LYS A 68 3.97 0.12 5.02
CA LYS A 68 3.58 0.60 6.35
C LYS A 68 4.65 1.51 6.97
N ALA A 69 5.88 1.01 7.12
CA ALA A 69 6.92 1.76 7.83
C ALA A 69 7.25 3.10 7.14
N ALA A 70 7.34 3.11 5.80
CA ALA A 70 7.54 4.33 5.02
C ALA A 70 6.39 5.34 5.20
N PHE A 71 5.14 4.88 5.25
CA PHE A 71 4.00 5.73 5.56
C PHE A 71 4.09 6.30 6.97
N GLU A 72 4.28 5.46 7.98
CA GLU A 72 4.30 5.88 9.39
C GLU A 72 5.45 6.84 9.69
N TYR A 73 6.56 6.73 8.97
CA TYR A 73 7.69 7.65 9.08
C TYR A 73 7.34 9.08 8.67
N GLN A 74 6.42 9.27 7.70
CA GLN A 74 6.07 10.59 7.16
C GLN A 74 4.74 11.14 7.68
N PHE A 75 3.82 10.25 8.05
CA PHE A 75 2.45 10.62 8.42
C PHE A 75 2.19 10.34 9.90
N PHE A 76 1.51 9.23 10.20
CA PHE A 76 1.12 8.84 11.54
C PHE A 76 1.09 7.33 11.65
N ALA A 77 1.16 6.82 12.89
CA ALA A 77 1.12 5.40 13.16
C ALA A 77 -0.23 4.78 12.73
N LEU A 78 -0.15 3.63 12.06
CA LEU A 78 -1.29 2.82 11.66
C LEU A 78 -1.43 1.61 12.57
N ARG A 79 -2.65 1.40 13.08
CA ARG A 79 -3.00 0.31 13.99
C ARG A 79 -3.38 -0.97 13.26
N LYS A 80 -3.73 -0.89 11.98
CA LYS A 80 -4.22 -2.00 11.17
C LYS A 80 -3.38 -2.16 9.90
N MET A 81 -3.42 -3.36 9.34
CA MET A 81 -2.87 -3.66 8.01
C MET A 81 -3.94 -3.64 6.92
N TYR A 82 -5.21 -3.53 7.31
CA TYR A 82 -6.35 -3.65 6.42
C TYR A 82 -7.37 -2.58 6.73
N TYR A 83 -7.77 -1.86 5.69
CA TYR A 83 -8.78 -0.79 5.73
C TYR A 83 -9.77 -1.01 4.60
N ALA A 84 -11.05 -0.73 4.84
CA ALA A 84 -12.06 -0.77 3.80
C ALA A 84 -11.98 0.46 2.89
N THR A 85 -11.62 1.63 3.45
CA THR A 85 -11.55 2.90 2.73
C THR A 85 -10.42 3.79 3.23
N ILE A 86 -10.04 4.78 2.41
CA ILE A 86 -9.09 5.84 2.79
C ILE A 86 -9.56 6.60 4.04
N LYS A 87 -10.88 6.81 4.19
CA LYS A 87 -11.42 7.55 5.34
C LYS A 87 -11.08 6.88 6.68
N GLU A 88 -10.98 5.56 6.70
CA GLU A 88 -10.58 4.83 7.91
C GLU A 88 -9.11 5.06 8.25
N ILE A 89 -8.24 5.24 7.25
CA ILE A 89 -6.84 5.63 7.46
C ILE A 89 -6.77 7.04 8.02
N LEU A 90 -7.48 8.00 7.40
CA LEU A 90 -7.50 9.39 7.87
C LEU A 90 -8.04 9.52 9.30
N ALA A 91 -8.98 8.65 9.68
CA ALA A 91 -9.51 8.62 11.05
C ALA A 91 -8.49 8.15 12.10
N GLU A 92 -7.36 7.56 11.70
CA GLU A 92 -6.26 7.22 12.62
C GLU A 92 -5.32 8.39 12.90
N GLN A 93 -5.42 9.48 12.13
CA GLN A 93 -4.61 10.67 12.35
C GLN A 93 -4.88 11.22 13.77
N PRO A 94 -3.82 11.42 14.59
CA PRO A 94 -3.99 11.99 15.91
C PRO A 94 -4.65 13.37 15.84
N ILE A 95 -5.72 13.56 16.61
CA ILE A 95 -6.29 14.88 16.82
C ILE A 95 -5.39 15.59 17.83
N PHE A 96 -4.57 16.51 17.35
CA PHE A 96 -3.93 17.48 18.23
C PHE A 96 -4.97 18.53 18.57
N ALA A 97 -5.49 18.49 19.81
CA ALA A 97 -6.30 19.54 20.41
C ALA A 97 -5.40 20.62 21.01
#